data_AF-V6IWI7-F1
#
_entry.id   AF-V6IWI7-F1
#
_cell.length_a   1.000
_cell.length_b   1.000
_cell.length_c   1.000
_cell.angle_alpha   90.00
_cell.angle_beta   90.00
_cell.angle_gamma   90.00
#
_symmetry.space_group_name_H-M   'P 1'
#
loop_
_entity.id
_entity.type
_entity.pdbx_description
1 polymer ?
#
loop_
_entity_poly.entity_id
_entity_poly.type
_entity_poly.pdbx_seq_one_letter_code
_entity_poly.pdbx_strand_id
1 'polypeptide(L)'
;MRLDRRSMTIIAGILLLFGLLILADFGYKMSSPGHLLVTFESAVRENDTAQLKKLLISDNKKVKISNSSTKALLDYLLTHHEAFNEVKRDLEKEIKGKTPNSEGVLSLSQTGRHFLFFKAYKLKLRTQKIVISGLRDGEVLAMSANQRNVPRTGNSYGPILPGKYTVQEQLTNDLGIFIKKDTLSVWDRQVSLDVDSETWMAHSSAIQKQVIERIDQFNQEVSVWETSEYDPGKLPSATETFRESQSAMKREEFDKLKSKLEKVQSAYLGMFVDMDSLTLTYYGDHWDATVDTVISYKYGYQLKKDKQMQDASYQRGVSYRLIYDRDQKQWLVSGFSDNYITEDMASDWKKKKEIKNPDPVIQTWSANGGTHL
;
A
#
# COMPACT_ATOMS: atom_id res chain seq x y z
N MET A 1 -47.47 -66.06 -25.09
CA MET A 1 -46.46 -66.13 -26.17
C MET A 1 -45.08 -66.31 -25.50
N ARG A 2 -44.58 -67.56 -25.42
CA ARG A 2 -43.25 -67.84 -24.84
C ARG A 2 -42.20 -67.58 -25.92
N LEU A 3 -41.37 -66.55 -25.73
CA LEU A 3 -40.24 -66.28 -26.60
C LEU A 3 -39.24 -67.45 -26.53
N ASP A 4 -38.80 -67.94 -27.69
CA ASP A 4 -37.74 -68.94 -27.82
C ASP A 4 -36.44 -68.38 -27.21
N ARG A 5 -35.64 -69.24 -26.54
CA ARG A 5 -34.34 -68.90 -25.96
C ARG A 5 -33.43 -68.15 -26.93
N ARG A 6 -33.47 -68.46 -28.24
CA ARG A 6 -32.72 -67.76 -29.30
C ARG A 6 -33.25 -66.34 -29.53
N SER A 7 -34.56 -66.16 -29.53
CA SER A 7 -35.21 -64.85 -29.63
C SER A 7 -34.90 -63.97 -28.42
N MET A 8 -34.80 -64.57 -27.23
CA MET A 8 -34.45 -63.87 -25.99
C MET A 8 -33.00 -63.37 -25.98
N THR A 9 -32.04 -64.14 -26.49
CA THR A 9 -30.65 -63.70 -26.67
C THR A 9 -30.48 -62.59 -27.70
N ILE A 10 -31.27 -62.60 -28.78
CA ILE A 10 -31.25 -61.55 -29.80
C ILE A 10 -31.83 -60.24 -29.26
N ILE A 11 -32.96 -60.30 -28.54
CA ILE A 11 -33.58 -59.13 -27.91
C ILE A 11 -32.65 -58.54 -26.83
N ALA A 12 -32.01 -59.38 -26.02
CA ALA A 12 -31.03 -58.93 -25.03
C ALA A 12 -29.81 -58.27 -25.71
N GLY A 13 -29.32 -58.81 -26.82
CA GLY A 13 -28.23 -58.22 -27.60
C GLY A 13 -28.61 -56.86 -28.21
N ILE A 14 -29.82 -56.71 -28.73
CA ILE A 14 -30.33 -55.44 -29.29
C ILE A 14 -30.51 -54.39 -28.20
N LEU A 15 -31.06 -54.75 -27.04
CA LEU A 15 -31.21 -53.82 -25.91
C LEU A 15 -29.86 -53.36 -25.35
N LEU A 16 -28.87 -54.25 -25.31
CA LEU A 16 -27.51 -53.92 -24.90
C LEU A 16 -26.81 -53.00 -25.91
N LEU A 17 -27.04 -53.24 -27.21
CA LEU A 17 -26.57 -52.37 -28.29
C LEU A 17 -27.24 -50.98 -28.24
N PHE A 18 -28.55 -50.92 -28.01
CA PHE A 18 -29.29 -49.67 -27.86
C PHE A 18 -28.84 -48.89 -26.61
N GLY A 19 -28.63 -49.59 -25.49
CA GLY A 19 -28.06 -49.00 -24.27
C GLY A 19 -26.65 -48.44 -24.51
N LEU A 20 -25.81 -49.18 -25.23
CA LEU A 20 -24.48 -48.71 -25.65
C LEU A 20 -24.55 -47.50 -26.59
N LEU A 21 -25.51 -47.44 -27.52
CA LEU A 21 -25.71 -46.31 -28.43
C LEU A 21 -26.21 -45.06 -27.69
N ILE A 22 -27.13 -45.20 -26.73
CA ILE A 22 -27.60 -44.10 -25.88
C ILE A 22 -26.46 -43.58 -24.99
N LEU A 23 -25.70 -44.50 -24.37
CA LEU A 23 -24.51 -44.14 -23.59
C LEU A 23 -23.42 -43.50 -24.46
N ALA A 24 -23.29 -43.92 -25.72
CA ALA A 24 -22.37 -43.32 -26.66
C ALA A 24 -22.81 -41.92 -27.11
N ASP A 25 -24.09 -41.68 -27.40
CA ASP A 25 -24.62 -40.36 -27.76
C ASP A 25 -24.55 -39.39 -26.56
N PHE A 26 -24.95 -39.85 -25.38
CA PHE A 26 -24.83 -39.08 -24.13
C PHE A 26 -23.36 -38.78 -23.80
N GLY A 27 -22.49 -39.79 -23.90
CA GLY A 27 -21.05 -39.66 -23.70
C GLY A 27 -20.39 -38.71 -24.71
N TYR A 28 -20.82 -38.74 -25.97
CA TYR A 28 -20.35 -37.85 -27.03
C TYR A 28 -20.77 -36.39 -26.78
N LYS A 29 -22.04 -36.15 -26.43
CA LYS A 29 -22.56 -34.81 -26.12
C LYS A 29 -21.85 -34.20 -24.91
N MET A 30 -21.69 -34.96 -23.84
CA MET A 30 -21.05 -34.50 -22.60
C MET A 30 -19.53 -34.31 -22.74
N SER A 31 -18.89 -35.05 -23.65
CA SER A 31 -17.45 -34.95 -23.93
C SER A 31 -17.11 -33.95 -25.04
N SER A 32 -18.09 -33.20 -25.54
CA SER A 32 -17.87 -32.26 -26.63
C SER A 32 -17.25 -30.94 -26.15
N PRO A 33 -16.36 -30.30 -26.93
CA PRO A 33 -15.86 -28.95 -26.63
C PRO A 33 -16.98 -27.90 -26.48
N GLY A 34 -18.10 -28.06 -27.21
CA GLY A 34 -19.26 -27.19 -27.09
C GLY A 34 -19.95 -27.28 -25.73
N HIS A 35 -20.09 -28.49 -25.17
CA HIS A 35 -20.62 -28.68 -23.82
C HIS A 35 -19.70 -28.04 -22.75
N LEU A 36 -18.38 -28.09 -22.94
CA LEU A 36 -17.43 -27.45 -22.04
C LEU A 36 -17.65 -25.92 -21.99
N LEU A 37 -17.88 -25.28 -23.13
CA LEU A 37 -18.18 -23.84 -23.20
C LEU A 37 -19.49 -23.50 -22.48
N VAL A 38 -20.57 -24.26 -22.72
CA VAL A 38 -21.86 -24.06 -22.02
C VAL A 38 -21.71 -24.22 -20.52
N THR A 39 -20.95 -25.22 -20.07
CA THR A 39 -20.70 -25.46 -18.65
C THR A 39 -19.87 -24.34 -18.03
N PHE A 40 -18.89 -23.79 -18.76
CA PHE A 40 -18.12 -22.62 -18.34
C PHE A 40 -19.01 -21.38 -18.21
N GLU A 41 -19.86 -21.11 -19.20
CA GLU A 41 -20.78 -19.96 -19.16
C GLU A 41 -21.75 -20.04 -17.98
N SER A 42 -22.35 -21.22 -17.75
CA SER A 42 -23.22 -21.48 -16.60
C SER A 42 -22.47 -21.30 -15.28
N ALA A 43 -21.28 -21.91 -15.14
CA ALA A 43 -20.47 -21.78 -13.92
C ALA A 43 -20.10 -20.31 -13.61
N VAL A 44 -19.82 -19.49 -14.63
CA VAL A 44 -19.56 -18.06 -14.42
C VAL A 44 -20.83 -17.32 -14.02
N ARG A 45 -21.93 -17.47 -14.77
CA ARG A 45 -23.20 -16.75 -14.52
C ARG A 45 -23.85 -17.11 -13.20
N GLU A 46 -23.76 -18.37 -12.79
CA GLU A 46 -24.33 -18.89 -11.56
C GLU A 46 -23.37 -18.73 -10.36
N ASN A 47 -22.18 -18.14 -10.59
CA ASN A 47 -21.15 -17.97 -9.58
C ASN A 47 -20.71 -19.30 -8.94
N ASP A 48 -20.72 -20.40 -9.70
CA ASP A 48 -20.35 -21.74 -9.23
C ASP A 48 -18.83 -21.97 -9.35
N THR A 49 -18.13 -21.62 -8.26
CA THR A 49 -16.69 -21.85 -8.12
C THR A 49 -16.31 -23.34 -8.21
N ALA A 50 -17.16 -24.24 -7.72
CA ALA A 50 -16.84 -25.67 -7.67
C ALA A 50 -16.92 -26.31 -9.06
N GLN A 51 -17.94 -25.93 -9.84
CA GLN A 51 -18.08 -26.33 -11.23
C GLN A 51 -16.94 -25.74 -12.05
N LEU A 52 -16.68 -24.43 -11.96
CA LEU A 52 -15.60 -23.78 -12.70
C LEU A 52 -14.24 -24.45 -12.44
N LYS A 53 -13.91 -24.73 -11.17
CA LYS A 53 -12.65 -25.39 -10.79
C LYS A 53 -12.44 -26.72 -11.49
N LYS A 54 -13.51 -27.52 -11.68
CA LYS A 54 -13.42 -28.84 -12.34
C LYS A 54 -13.02 -28.72 -13.81
N LEU A 55 -13.40 -27.61 -14.45
CA LEU A 55 -13.13 -27.32 -15.85
C LEU A 55 -11.69 -26.86 -16.09
N LEU A 56 -11.02 -26.33 -15.07
CA LEU A 56 -9.73 -25.66 -15.23
C LEU A 56 -8.51 -26.59 -15.04
N ILE A 57 -7.46 -26.30 -15.80
CA ILE A 57 -6.08 -26.74 -15.57
C ILE A 57 -5.15 -25.55 -15.73
N SER A 58 -3.97 -25.57 -15.11
CA SER A 58 -2.95 -24.53 -15.35
C SER A 58 -2.02 -24.95 -16.49
N ASP A 59 -1.54 -23.97 -17.26
CA ASP A 59 -0.42 -24.14 -18.18
C ASP A 59 0.92 -24.43 -17.47
N ASN A 60 1.01 -24.09 -16.18
CA ASN A 60 2.20 -24.26 -15.36
C ASN A 60 1.95 -25.28 -14.24
N LYS A 61 2.65 -26.42 -14.30
CA LYS A 61 2.51 -27.51 -13.31
C LYS A 61 2.83 -27.10 -11.87
N LYS A 62 3.60 -26.03 -11.66
CA LYS A 62 3.92 -25.50 -10.33
C LYS A 62 2.75 -24.71 -9.72
N VAL A 63 1.79 -24.27 -10.53
CA VAL A 63 0.64 -23.48 -10.09
C VAL A 63 -0.60 -24.36 -10.02
N LYS A 64 -1.10 -24.61 -8.81
CA LYS A 64 -2.29 -25.43 -8.59
C LYS A 64 -3.55 -24.58 -8.69
N ILE A 65 -4.56 -25.06 -9.42
CA ILE A 65 -5.91 -24.49 -9.38
C ILE A 65 -6.50 -24.76 -7.99
N SER A 66 -6.70 -23.71 -7.19
CA SER A 66 -7.31 -23.77 -5.87
C SER A 66 -8.73 -23.18 -5.90
N ASN A 67 -9.48 -23.33 -4.81
CA ASN A 67 -10.76 -22.63 -4.65
C ASN A 67 -10.52 -21.10 -4.66
N SER A 68 -9.45 -20.61 -4.03
CA SER A 68 -9.13 -19.18 -3.98
C SER A 68 -8.78 -18.59 -5.34
N SER A 69 -7.98 -19.27 -6.17
CA SER A 69 -7.64 -18.78 -7.51
C SER A 69 -8.84 -18.89 -8.46
N THR A 70 -9.67 -19.92 -8.30
CA THR A 70 -10.89 -20.07 -9.11
C THR A 70 -11.89 -18.98 -8.77
N LYS A 71 -12.06 -18.68 -7.48
CA LYS A 71 -12.90 -17.57 -7.04
C LYS A 71 -12.37 -16.23 -7.55
N ALA A 72 -11.06 -15.99 -7.49
CA ALA A 72 -10.45 -14.77 -8.04
C ALA A 72 -10.74 -14.60 -9.54
N LEU A 73 -10.61 -15.68 -10.33
CA LEU A 73 -10.95 -15.68 -11.76
C LEU A 73 -12.45 -15.38 -11.97
N LEU A 74 -13.31 -16.05 -11.22
CA LEU A 74 -14.76 -15.91 -11.30
C LEU A 74 -15.21 -14.48 -10.97
N ASP A 75 -14.71 -13.93 -9.86
CA ASP A 75 -14.99 -12.56 -9.41
C ASP A 75 -14.53 -11.53 -10.48
N TYR A 76 -13.42 -11.78 -11.16
CA TYR A 76 -12.95 -10.95 -12.27
C TYR A 76 -13.90 -11.01 -13.48
N LEU A 77 -14.23 -12.21 -13.94
CA LEU A 77 -15.11 -12.41 -15.10
C LEU A 77 -16.53 -11.85 -14.89
N LEU A 78 -17.04 -11.93 -13.66
CA LEU A 78 -18.33 -11.36 -13.29
C LEU A 78 -18.33 -9.83 -13.29
N THR A 79 -17.19 -9.21 -12.95
CA THR A 79 -17.07 -7.75 -12.88
C THR A 79 -16.57 -7.11 -14.18
N HIS A 80 -15.98 -7.90 -15.09
CA HIS A 80 -15.44 -7.44 -16.37
C HIS A 80 -16.11 -8.19 -17.53
N HIS A 81 -17.32 -7.76 -17.90
CA HIS A 81 -18.12 -8.43 -18.94
C HIS A 81 -17.41 -8.54 -20.30
N GLU A 82 -16.55 -7.57 -20.64
CA GLU A 82 -15.75 -7.61 -21.86
C GLU A 82 -14.78 -8.79 -21.86
N ALA A 83 -14.07 -9.02 -20.75
CA ALA A 83 -13.16 -10.15 -20.58
C ALA A 83 -13.90 -11.49 -20.67
N PHE A 84 -15.09 -11.60 -20.07
CA PHE A 84 -15.93 -12.79 -20.19
C PHE A 84 -16.38 -13.06 -21.63
N ASN A 85 -16.82 -12.02 -22.34
CA ASN A 85 -17.24 -12.12 -23.74
C ASN A 85 -16.07 -12.44 -24.68
N GLU A 86 -14.88 -11.89 -24.40
CA GLU A 86 -13.66 -12.20 -25.13
C GLU A 86 -13.29 -13.68 -24.99
N VAL A 87 -13.23 -14.20 -23.76
CA VAL A 87 -12.97 -15.63 -23.50
C VAL A 87 -13.96 -16.50 -24.24
N LYS A 88 -15.26 -16.18 -24.16
CA LYS A 88 -16.30 -16.93 -24.88
C LYS A 88 -16.03 -16.96 -26.37
N ARG A 89 -15.81 -15.79 -26.97
CA ARG A 89 -15.55 -15.64 -28.41
C ARG A 89 -14.32 -16.43 -28.85
N ASP A 90 -13.26 -16.42 -28.04
CA ASP A 90 -12.02 -17.11 -28.37
C ASP A 90 -12.18 -18.64 -28.25
N LEU A 91 -12.84 -19.12 -27.20
CA LEU A 91 -13.19 -20.54 -27.07
C LEU A 91 -14.09 -21.00 -28.23
N GLU A 92 -15.09 -20.22 -28.64
CA GLU A 92 -15.93 -20.55 -29.80
C GLU A 92 -15.14 -20.67 -31.11
N LYS A 93 -14.15 -19.78 -31.33
CA LYS A 93 -13.26 -19.84 -32.50
C LYS A 93 -12.39 -21.09 -32.49
N GLU A 94 -11.84 -21.46 -31.32
CA GLU A 94 -11.07 -22.69 -31.15
C GLU A 94 -11.91 -23.94 -31.41
N ILE A 95 -13.13 -23.99 -30.88
CA ILE A 95 -14.07 -25.11 -31.07
C ILE A 95 -14.44 -25.28 -32.55
N LYS A 96 -14.62 -24.17 -33.28
CA LYS A 96 -14.91 -24.17 -34.72
C LYS A 96 -13.67 -24.49 -35.58
N GLY A 97 -12.51 -24.77 -34.98
CA GLY A 97 -11.27 -25.13 -35.67
C GLY A 97 -10.62 -23.99 -36.45
N LYS A 98 -11.04 -22.74 -36.22
CA LYS A 98 -10.58 -21.57 -36.98
C LYS A 98 -9.22 -21.05 -36.51
N THR A 99 -8.88 -21.26 -35.24
CA THR A 99 -7.63 -20.81 -34.63
C THR A 99 -7.17 -21.85 -33.60
N PRO A 100 -6.48 -22.93 -34.02
CA PRO A 100 -5.91 -23.87 -33.05
C PRO A 100 -4.87 -23.14 -32.19
N ASN A 101 -4.98 -23.22 -30.87
CA ASN A 101 -4.11 -22.54 -29.89
C ASN A 101 -4.22 -21.01 -29.90
N SER A 102 -5.34 -20.45 -29.44
CA SER A 102 -5.40 -19.01 -29.18
C SER A 102 -4.37 -18.59 -28.13
N GLU A 103 -3.83 -17.37 -28.27
CA GLU A 103 -2.97 -16.76 -27.25
C GLU A 103 -3.73 -16.23 -26.03
N GLY A 104 -5.04 -16.47 -25.99
CA GLY A 104 -5.96 -15.98 -24.97
C GLY A 104 -5.65 -16.51 -23.57
N VAL A 105 -6.29 -15.88 -22.58
CA VAL A 105 -6.12 -16.20 -21.15
C VAL A 105 -6.58 -17.64 -20.84
N LEU A 106 -7.60 -18.12 -21.56
CA LEU A 106 -8.16 -19.46 -21.49
C LEU A 106 -8.12 -20.10 -22.87
N SER A 107 -7.62 -21.33 -22.96
CA SER A 107 -7.63 -22.12 -24.19
C SER A 107 -8.17 -23.52 -23.95
N LEU A 108 -8.72 -24.15 -24.98
CA LEU A 108 -9.11 -25.55 -24.97
C LEU A 108 -7.86 -26.43 -24.89
N SER A 109 -7.92 -27.47 -24.05
CA SER A 109 -6.86 -28.48 -23.95
C SER A 109 -7.46 -29.87 -23.85
N GLN A 110 -7.04 -30.78 -24.73
CA GLN A 110 -7.43 -32.17 -24.65
C GLN A 110 -6.59 -32.87 -23.55
N THR A 111 -7.24 -33.30 -22.47
CA THR A 111 -6.57 -33.87 -21.29
C THR A 111 -6.56 -35.40 -21.26
N GLY A 112 -7.16 -36.06 -22.26
CA GLY A 112 -7.18 -37.51 -22.35
C GLY A 112 -8.39 -38.03 -23.12
N ARG A 113 -8.92 -39.17 -22.66
CA ARG A 113 -10.13 -39.79 -23.20
C ARG A 113 -11.05 -40.30 -22.09
N HIS A 114 -12.36 -40.06 -22.21
CA HIS A 114 -13.40 -40.74 -21.46
C HIS A 114 -13.76 -42.06 -22.15
N PHE A 115 -13.95 -43.12 -21.36
CA PHE A 115 -14.33 -44.46 -21.84
C PHE A 115 -13.50 -44.95 -23.03
N LEU A 116 -12.18 -44.69 -23.06
CA LEU A 116 -11.22 -45.06 -24.13
C LEU A 116 -11.40 -44.37 -25.51
N PHE A 117 -12.59 -43.86 -25.86
CA PHE A 117 -12.90 -43.37 -27.21
C PHE A 117 -13.18 -41.88 -27.28
N PHE A 118 -13.83 -41.30 -26.27
CA PHE A 118 -14.27 -39.91 -26.31
C PHE A 118 -13.18 -38.97 -25.83
N LYS A 119 -12.83 -37.94 -26.60
CA LYS A 119 -11.83 -36.97 -26.17
C LYS A 119 -12.33 -36.21 -24.93
N ALA A 120 -11.49 -36.10 -23.90
CA ALA A 120 -11.78 -35.31 -22.72
C ALA A 120 -11.11 -33.95 -22.85
N TYR A 121 -11.86 -32.87 -22.56
CA TYR A 121 -11.37 -31.50 -22.67
C TYR A 121 -11.45 -30.76 -21.34
N LYS A 122 -10.48 -29.88 -21.12
CA LYS A 122 -10.46 -28.89 -20.04
C LYS A 122 -10.01 -27.54 -20.58
N LEU A 123 -10.28 -26.51 -19.81
CA LEU A 123 -9.82 -25.15 -20.07
C LEU A 123 -8.46 -24.95 -19.43
N LYS A 124 -7.44 -24.76 -20.25
CA LYS A 124 -6.08 -24.43 -19.83
C LYS A 124 -5.99 -22.94 -19.58
N LEU A 125 -5.73 -22.59 -18.33
CA LEU A 125 -5.56 -21.23 -17.84
C LEU A 125 -4.10 -20.84 -17.92
N ARG A 126 -3.82 -19.76 -18.64
CA ARG A 126 -2.48 -19.21 -18.81
C ARG A 126 -2.04 -18.48 -17.56
N THR A 127 -0.81 -18.72 -17.11
CA THR A 127 -0.25 -18.00 -15.96
C THR A 127 0.34 -16.65 -16.37
N GLN A 128 0.09 -15.63 -15.56
CA GLN A 128 0.54 -14.26 -15.73
C GLN A 128 1.70 -13.91 -14.79
N LYS A 129 2.31 -12.76 -15.05
CA LYS A 129 3.32 -12.14 -14.19
C LYS A 129 2.92 -10.72 -13.85
N ILE A 130 3.24 -10.30 -12.63
CA ILE A 130 3.14 -8.91 -12.19
C ILE A 130 4.54 -8.33 -12.26
N VAL A 131 4.77 -7.33 -13.10
CA VAL A 131 6.06 -6.64 -13.25
C VAL A 131 6.05 -5.43 -12.33
N ILE A 132 7.12 -5.26 -11.57
CA ILE A 132 7.26 -4.18 -10.58
C ILE A 132 8.16 -3.09 -11.14
N SER A 133 7.73 -1.84 -10.97
CA SER A 133 8.52 -0.62 -11.15
C SER A 133 8.47 0.26 -9.90
N GLY A 134 9.29 1.31 -9.85
CA GLY A 134 9.25 2.32 -8.78
C GLY A 134 10.03 1.99 -7.50
N LEU A 135 10.45 0.73 -7.30
CA LEU A 135 11.31 0.37 -6.16
C LEU A 135 12.70 0.97 -6.29
N ARG A 136 13.20 1.53 -5.19
CA ARG A 136 14.55 2.10 -5.11
C ARG A 136 15.56 1.05 -4.65
N ASP A 137 16.84 1.38 -4.80
CA ASP A 137 17.92 0.54 -4.32
C ASP A 137 17.84 0.37 -2.79
N GLY A 138 18.05 -0.85 -2.32
CA GLY A 138 17.88 -1.21 -0.90
C GLY A 138 16.45 -1.54 -0.47
N GLU A 139 15.44 -1.28 -1.31
CA GLU A 139 14.05 -1.61 -1.00
C GLU A 139 13.70 -3.05 -1.38
N VAL A 140 13.09 -3.76 -0.44
CA VAL A 140 12.59 -5.12 -0.66
C VAL A 140 11.08 -5.11 -0.57
N LEU A 141 10.42 -5.46 -1.66
CA LEU A 141 8.99 -5.74 -1.67
C LEU A 141 8.78 -7.25 -1.51
N ALA A 142 7.82 -7.64 -0.68
CA ALA A 142 7.23 -8.97 -0.65
C ALA A 142 5.73 -8.85 -0.95
N MET A 143 5.18 -9.82 -1.68
CA MET A 143 3.78 -9.80 -2.07
C MET A 143 3.13 -11.14 -1.74
N SER A 144 1.94 -11.09 -1.16
CA SER A 144 1.05 -12.23 -1.04
C SER A 144 -0.29 -11.92 -1.71
N ALA A 145 -0.89 -12.92 -2.35
CA ALA A 145 -2.20 -12.84 -2.97
C ALA A 145 -3.12 -13.87 -2.33
N ASN A 146 -4.26 -13.44 -1.79
CA ASN A 146 -5.20 -14.29 -1.05
C ASN A 146 -4.48 -15.15 0.02
N GLN A 147 -3.62 -14.51 0.83
CA GLN A 147 -2.83 -15.12 1.93
C GLN A 147 -1.78 -16.15 1.49
N ARG A 148 -1.40 -16.18 0.21
CA ARG A 148 -0.29 -17.01 -0.28
C ARG A 148 0.81 -16.15 -0.85
N ASN A 149 2.05 -16.44 -0.45
CA ASN A 149 3.21 -15.75 -0.99
C ASN A 149 3.30 -15.98 -2.50
N VAL A 150 3.48 -14.90 -3.24
CA VAL A 150 3.74 -14.96 -4.67
C VAL A 150 5.25 -14.96 -4.85
N PRO A 151 5.83 -15.95 -5.55
CA PRO A 151 7.28 -16.01 -5.73
C PRO A 151 7.76 -14.83 -6.57
N ARG A 152 8.91 -14.27 -6.19
CA ARG A 152 9.60 -13.20 -6.93
C ARG A 152 10.71 -13.79 -7.80
N THR A 153 10.88 -13.26 -9.00
CA THR A 153 12.02 -13.55 -9.89
C THR A 153 12.39 -12.27 -10.61
N GLY A 154 13.57 -11.71 -10.29
CA GLY A 154 13.97 -10.37 -10.73
C GLY A 154 12.96 -9.31 -10.27
N ASN A 155 12.46 -8.53 -11.23
CA ASN A 155 11.46 -7.48 -11.00
C ASN A 155 10.02 -7.96 -11.26
N SER A 156 9.76 -9.27 -11.14
CA SER A 156 8.42 -9.81 -11.38
C SER A 156 7.98 -10.78 -10.31
N TYR A 157 6.68 -10.77 -10.01
CA TYR A 157 5.99 -11.77 -9.21
C TYR A 157 5.19 -12.71 -10.10
N GLY A 158 5.24 -13.99 -9.79
CA GLY A 158 4.51 -15.03 -10.50
C GLY A 158 5.36 -16.27 -10.67
N PRO A 159 4.84 -17.31 -11.33
CA PRO A 159 3.57 -17.35 -12.06
C PRO A 159 2.32 -17.26 -11.16
N ILE A 160 1.32 -16.48 -11.56
CA ILE A 160 0.02 -16.35 -10.90
C ILE A 160 -1.12 -16.58 -11.90
N LEU A 161 -2.26 -17.10 -11.46
CA LEU A 161 -3.42 -17.26 -12.34
C LEU A 161 -4.14 -15.92 -12.49
N PRO A 162 -4.78 -15.64 -13.64
CA PRO A 162 -5.60 -14.45 -13.83
C PRO A 162 -6.79 -14.44 -12.85
N GLY A 163 -7.22 -13.24 -12.47
CA GLY A 163 -8.30 -13.01 -11.53
C GLY A 163 -8.12 -11.73 -10.74
N LYS A 164 -9.10 -11.44 -9.89
CA LYS A 164 -9.11 -10.33 -8.95
C LYS A 164 -8.62 -10.81 -7.58
N TYR A 165 -7.53 -10.26 -7.08
CA TYR A 165 -6.88 -10.68 -5.85
C TYR A 165 -6.88 -9.58 -4.81
N THR A 166 -7.09 -9.96 -3.54
CA THR A 166 -6.62 -9.12 -2.43
C THR A 166 -5.15 -9.40 -2.25
N VAL A 167 -4.32 -8.38 -2.50
CA VAL A 167 -2.87 -8.44 -2.32
C VAL A 167 -2.49 -7.79 -1.01
N GLN A 168 -1.49 -8.38 -0.35
CA GLN A 168 -0.79 -7.74 0.75
C GLN A 168 0.66 -7.56 0.33
N GLU A 169 1.06 -6.31 0.26
CA GLU A 169 2.39 -5.83 -0.06
C GLU A 169 3.12 -5.49 1.23
N GLN A 170 4.36 -5.95 1.36
CA GLN A 170 5.24 -5.64 2.46
C GLN A 170 6.51 -5.01 1.89
N LEU A 171 6.66 -3.71 2.06
CA LEU A 171 7.88 -2.98 1.73
C LEU A 171 8.80 -2.99 2.95
N THR A 172 10.09 -3.22 2.73
CA THR A 172 11.12 -3.19 3.77
C THR A 172 12.29 -2.35 3.30
N ASN A 173 12.70 -1.39 4.12
CA ASN A 173 13.88 -0.55 3.91
C ASN A 173 14.45 -0.11 5.28
N ASP A 174 15.33 0.90 5.27
CA ASP A 174 15.96 1.48 6.44
C ASP A 174 15.00 2.20 7.41
N LEU A 175 13.85 2.69 6.94
CA LEU A 175 12.79 3.24 7.80
C LEU A 175 11.92 2.17 8.48
N GLY A 176 12.05 0.91 8.06
CA GLY A 176 11.38 -0.23 8.67
C GLY A 176 10.53 -1.06 7.71
N ILE A 177 9.43 -1.59 8.22
CA ILE A 177 8.52 -2.50 7.49
C ILE A 177 7.16 -1.84 7.34
N PHE A 178 6.69 -1.72 6.10
CA PHE A 178 5.42 -1.12 5.74
C PHE A 178 4.52 -2.15 5.08
N ILE A 179 3.28 -2.26 5.54
CA ILE A 179 2.31 -3.22 5.03
C ILE A 179 1.11 -2.48 4.45
N LYS A 180 0.77 -2.79 3.20
CA LYS A 180 -0.41 -2.28 2.49
C LYS A 180 -1.24 -3.45 2.00
N LYS A 181 -2.55 -3.31 2.10
CA LYS A 181 -3.51 -4.22 1.48
C LYS A 181 -4.19 -3.49 0.34
N ASP A 182 -4.24 -4.12 -0.82
CA ASP A 182 -4.84 -3.55 -2.02
C ASP A 182 -5.59 -4.63 -2.80
N THR A 183 -6.34 -4.22 -3.82
CA THR A 183 -6.99 -5.11 -4.78
C THR A 183 -6.29 -5.00 -6.12
N LEU A 184 -5.75 -6.12 -6.59
CA LEU A 184 -5.05 -6.21 -7.88
C LEU A 184 -5.83 -7.09 -8.85
N SER A 185 -6.17 -6.55 -10.00
CA SER A 185 -6.73 -7.29 -11.13
C SER A 185 -5.60 -7.79 -12.03
N VAL A 186 -5.53 -9.11 -12.20
CA VAL A 186 -4.53 -9.76 -13.06
C VAL A 186 -5.24 -10.40 -14.24
N TRP A 187 -5.08 -9.86 -15.45
CA TRP A 187 -5.72 -10.40 -16.65
C TRP A 187 -4.77 -10.51 -17.82
N ASP A 188 -4.05 -9.41 -18.11
CA ASP A 188 -3.07 -9.36 -19.18
C ASP A 188 -1.87 -10.25 -18.92
N ARG A 189 -1.11 -10.53 -19.99
CA ARG A 189 0.08 -11.37 -19.92
C ARG A 189 1.10 -10.88 -18.89
N GLN A 190 1.22 -9.56 -18.81
CA GLN A 190 2.03 -8.85 -17.85
C GLN A 190 1.20 -7.69 -17.31
N VAL A 191 1.13 -7.59 -15.98
CA VAL A 191 0.48 -6.49 -15.29
C VAL A 191 1.56 -5.66 -14.62
N SER A 192 1.66 -4.38 -14.95
CA SER A 192 2.60 -3.48 -14.31
C SER A 192 2.01 -3.00 -12.98
N LEU A 193 2.77 -3.14 -11.90
CA LEU A 193 2.50 -2.53 -10.61
C LEU A 193 3.60 -1.51 -10.34
N ASP A 194 3.23 -0.24 -10.38
CA ASP A 194 4.12 0.86 -10.05
C ASP A 194 4.06 1.14 -8.54
N VAL A 195 5.23 1.13 -7.90
CA VAL A 195 5.35 1.26 -6.45
C VAL A 195 5.89 2.65 -6.14
N ASP A 196 5.00 3.55 -5.75
CA ASP A 196 5.38 4.83 -5.14
C ASP A 196 5.62 4.62 -3.62
N SER A 197 6.83 4.18 -3.29
CA SER A 197 7.22 3.85 -1.92
C SER A 197 7.25 5.08 -1.01
N GLU A 198 7.63 6.23 -1.54
CA GLU A 198 7.68 7.52 -0.83
C GLU A 198 6.29 7.95 -0.35
N THR A 199 5.33 8.02 -1.27
CA THR A 199 3.94 8.34 -0.94
C THR A 199 3.33 7.31 0.01
N TRP A 200 3.61 6.02 -0.19
CA TRP A 200 3.10 4.98 0.71
C TRP A 200 3.62 5.18 2.14
N MET A 201 4.91 5.39 2.32
CA MET A 201 5.50 5.56 3.66
C MET A 201 5.09 6.86 4.34
N ALA A 202 4.97 7.96 3.59
CA ALA A 202 4.47 9.24 4.09
C ALA A 202 3.06 9.12 4.72
N HIS A 203 2.21 8.27 4.15
CA HIS A 203 0.86 8.02 4.67
C HIS A 203 0.80 6.94 5.77
N SER A 204 1.93 6.35 6.14
CA SER A 204 1.96 5.35 7.20
C SER A 204 1.86 6.01 8.59
N SER A 205 1.00 5.46 9.45
CA SER A 205 0.83 5.95 10.82
C SER A 205 2.14 5.88 11.63
N ALA A 206 3.03 4.94 11.29
CA ALA A 206 4.33 4.79 11.93
C ALA A 206 5.26 5.98 11.65
N ILE A 207 5.39 6.42 10.38
CA ILE A 207 6.21 7.58 10.01
C ILE A 207 5.58 8.86 10.52
N GLN A 208 4.28 9.05 10.27
CA GLN A 208 3.54 10.21 10.73
C GLN A 208 3.71 10.42 12.24
N LYS A 209 3.57 9.36 13.04
CA LYS A 209 3.76 9.42 14.49
C LYS A 209 5.18 9.87 14.85
N GLN A 210 6.21 9.24 14.29
CA GLN A 210 7.61 9.56 14.60
C GLN A 210 7.98 11.00 14.24
N VAL A 211 7.59 11.47 13.05
CA VAL A 211 7.86 12.84 12.59
C VAL A 211 7.16 13.85 13.50
N ILE A 212 5.88 13.62 13.82
CA ILE A 212 5.08 14.53 14.64
C ILE A 212 5.59 14.58 16.09
N GLU A 213 5.91 13.43 16.68
CA GLU A 213 6.49 13.37 18.03
C GLU A 213 7.85 14.10 18.08
N ARG A 214 8.65 13.98 17.02
CA ARG A 214 9.92 14.70 16.91
C ARG A 214 9.72 16.22 16.84
N ILE A 215 8.76 16.70 16.05
CA ILE A 215 8.45 18.13 15.97
C ILE A 215 7.89 18.64 17.29
N ASP A 216 7.01 17.87 17.94
CA ASP A 216 6.45 18.26 19.23
C ASP A 216 7.54 18.40 20.29
N GLN A 217 8.45 17.41 20.36
CA GLN A 217 9.61 17.44 21.22
C GLN A 217 10.51 18.65 20.91
N PHE A 218 10.82 18.90 19.64
CA PHE A 218 11.60 20.07 19.23
C PHE A 218 10.98 21.38 19.72
N ASN A 219 9.66 21.53 19.62
CA ASN A 219 8.97 22.73 20.07
C ASN A 219 8.97 22.89 21.61
N GLN A 220 8.91 21.78 22.36
CA GLN A 220 9.12 21.84 23.81
C GLN A 220 10.54 22.31 24.16
N GLU A 221 11.53 21.83 23.41
CA GLU A 221 12.95 22.20 23.57
C GLU A 221 13.21 23.68 23.21
N VAL A 222 12.49 24.25 22.24
CA VAL A 222 12.62 25.67 21.84
C VAL A 222 12.41 26.61 23.02
N SER A 223 11.42 26.39 23.89
CA SER A 223 11.23 27.26 25.07
C SER A 223 12.41 27.20 26.05
N VAL A 224 13.06 26.05 26.19
CA VAL A 224 14.28 25.91 27.00
C VAL A 224 15.45 26.61 26.32
N TRP A 225 15.60 26.43 25.01
CA TRP A 225 16.63 27.07 24.20
C TRP A 225 16.55 28.60 24.23
N GLU A 226 15.36 29.19 24.03
CA GLU A 226 15.14 30.64 24.08
C GLU A 226 15.49 31.25 25.45
N THR A 227 15.32 30.48 26.52
CA THR A 227 15.55 30.94 27.91
C THR A 227 16.89 30.49 28.49
N SER A 228 17.75 29.90 27.67
CA SER A 228 19.12 29.48 28.03
C SER A 228 20.17 30.24 27.21
N GLU A 229 19.87 31.48 26.85
CA GLU A 229 20.72 32.31 25.99
C GLU A 229 21.02 31.65 24.64
N TYR A 230 20.05 30.89 24.12
CA TYR A 230 20.15 30.17 22.85
C TYR A 230 21.34 29.20 22.84
N ASP A 231 21.49 28.39 23.90
CA ASP A 231 22.49 27.31 23.97
C ASP A 231 22.12 26.17 22.99
N PRO A 232 22.91 25.90 21.95
CA PRO A 232 22.60 24.86 20.97
C PRO A 232 22.43 23.46 21.61
N GLY A 233 23.05 23.21 22.77
CA GLY A 233 22.88 21.96 23.51
C GLY A 233 21.45 21.72 24.04
N LYS A 234 20.57 22.73 23.99
CA LYS A 234 19.16 22.64 24.38
C LYS A 234 18.21 22.26 23.23
N LEU A 235 18.73 21.99 22.03
CA LEU A 235 17.97 21.48 20.89
C LEU A 235 18.49 20.10 20.42
N PRO A 236 18.54 19.07 21.28
CA PRO A 236 19.03 17.74 20.89
C PRO A 236 18.16 17.06 19.82
N SER A 237 16.91 17.46 19.66
CA SER A 237 16.02 16.96 18.61
C SER A 237 16.34 17.49 17.21
N ALA A 238 17.23 18.46 17.09
CA ALA A 238 17.71 19.04 15.84
C ALA A 238 19.08 18.49 15.41
N THR A 239 19.32 18.53 14.11
CA THR A 239 20.67 18.30 13.54
C THR A 239 21.66 19.32 14.10
N GLU A 240 22.93 18.92 14.23
CA GLU A 240 24.00 19.77 14.75
C GLU A 240 24.17 21.07 13.95
N THR A 241 24.28 20.94 12.63
CA THR A 241 24.38 22.09 11.72
C THR A 241 23.23 23.08 11.93
N PHE A 242 22.00 22.59 12.08
CA PHE A 242 20.83 23.45 12.24
C PHE A 242 20.83 24.18 13.59
N ARG A 243 21.01 23.45 14.70
CA ARG A 243 20.96 24.05 16.04
C ARG A 243 22.10 25.04 16.26
N GLU A 244 23.30 24.78 15.74
CA GLU A 244 24.43 25.71 15.84
C GLU A 244 24.16 27.00 15.05
N SER A 245 23.73 26.88 13.79
CA SER A 245 23.42 28.03 12.94
C SER A 245 22.32 28.92 13.53
N GLN A 246 21.20 28.33 13.97
CA GLN A 246 20.11 29.07 14.59
C GLN A 246 20.53 29.73 15.90
N SER A 247 21.31 29.03 16.72
CA SER A 247 21.81 29.55 18.00
C SER A 247 22.74 30.73 17.81
N ALA A 248 23.67 30.66 16.85
CA ALA A 248 24.58 31.76 16.56
C ALA A 248 23.82 33.03 16.14
N MET A 249 22.84 32.89 15.23
CA MET A 249 22.02 34.00 14.75
C MET A 249 21.19 34.63 15.88
N LYS A 250 20.47 33.81 16.67
CA LYS A 250 19.61 34.32 17.74
C LYS A 250 20.36 34.86 18.95
N ARG A 251 21.52 34.30 19.27
CA ARG A 251 22.40 34.84 20.30
C ARG A 251 22.88 36.24 19.96
N GLU A 252 23.26 36.49 18.70
CA GLU A 252 23.67 37.84 18.26
C GLU A 252 22.52 38.86 18.40
N GLU A 253 21.29 38.49 18.03
CA GLU A 253 20.09 39.31 18.24
C GLU A 253 19.83 39.56 19.73
N PHE A 254 19.95 38.52 20.55
CA PHE A 254 19.71 38.57 21.97
C PHE A 254 20.72 39.45 22.71
N ASP A 255 22.02 39.33 22.40
CA ASP A 255 23.08 40.10 23.06
C ASP A 255 22.90 41.61 22.87
N LYS A 256 22.38 42.04 21.72
CA LYS A 256 22.02 43.45 21.45
C LYS A 256 20.90 43.96 22.36
N LEU A 257 20.01 43.07 22.80
CA LEU A 257 18.83 43.39 23.63
C LEU A 257 19.05 43.07 25.12
N LYS A 258 19.97 42.17 25.45
CA LYS A 258 20.21 41.59 26.79
C LYS A 258 20.36 42.65 27.87
N SER A 259 21.07 43.75 27.58
CA SER A 259 21.28 44.86 28.53
C SER A 259 19.99 45.57 28.95
N LYS A 260 18.94 45.52 28.12
CA LYS A 260 17.64 46.16 28.33
C LYS A 260 16.61 45.22 28.94
N LEU A 261 16.83 43.92 28.88
CA LEU A 261 15.92 42.88 29.37
C LEU A 261 16.19 42.57 30.84
N GLU A 262 15.13 42.44 31.63
CA GLU A 262 15.16 41.94 33.00
C GLU A 262 14.82 40.45 33.04
N LYS A 263 13.81 40.04 32.25
CA LYS A 263 13.25 38.69 32.26
C LYS A 263 12.69 38.32 30.90
N VAL A 264 12.79 37.05 30.51
CA VAL A 264 12.13 36.47 29.34
C VAL A 264 11.44 35.18 29.78
N GLN A 265 10.23 34.93 29.27
CA GLN A 265 9.48 33.70 29.51
C GLN A 265 8.99 33.11 28.19
N SER A 266 9.07 31.78 28.07
CA SER A 266 8.59 31.03 26.92
C SER A 266 7.92 29.73 27.38
N ALA A 267 6.80 29.38 26.76
CA ALA A 267 6.13 28.10 26.95
C ALA A 267 5.43 27.66 25.66
N TYR A 268 5.79 26.48 25.16
CA TYR A 268 5.10 25.83 24.05
C TYR A 268 3.72 25.33 24.47
N LEU A 269 2.69 25.78 23.74
CA LEU A 269 1.28 25.48 24.04
C LEU A 269 0.74 24.30 23.24
N GLY A 270 1.34 24.00 22.08
CA GLY A 270 0.86 22.97 21.18
C GLY A 270 0.95 23.37 19.72
N MET A 271 0.43 22.51 18.85
CA MET A 271 0.41 22.71 17.41
C MET A 271 -0.77 22.03 16.72
N PHE A 272 -1.14 22.57 15.57
CA PHE A 272 -1.90 21.87 14.54
C PHE A 272 -0.94 21.34 13.48
N VAL A 273 -1.19 20.13 12.97
CA VAL A 273 -0.43 19.49 11.90
C VAL A 273 -1.36 19.15 10.75
N ASP A 274 -0.97 19.50 9.52
CA ASP A 274 -1.64 19.03 8.31
C ASP A 274 -1.09 17.65 7.94
N MET A 275 -1.86 16.61 8.21
CA MET A 275 -1.44 15.22 7.95
C MET A 275 -1.37 14.90 6.44
N ASP A 276 -2.01 15.70 5.59
CA ASP A 276 -1.94 15.54 4.13
C ASP A 276 -0.72 16.28 3.54
N SER A 277 -0.10 17.19 4.30
CA SER A 277 1.12 17.92 3.88
C SER A 277 2.41 17.12 4.06
N LEU A 278 2.36 15.98 4.77
CA LEU A 278 3.57 15.21 5.05
C LEU A 278 4.09 14.58 3.77
N THR A 279 5.28 15.00 3.35
CA THR A 279 6.01 14.38 2.24
C THR A 279 7.26 13.69 2.74
N LEU A 280 7.70 12.69 1.99
CA LEU A 280 8.89 11.91 2.27
C LEU A 280 9.67 11.80 0.97
N THR A 281 10.95 12.14 0.97
CA THR A 281 11.81 12.04 -0.21
C THR A 281 13.14 11.41 0.18
N TYR A 282 13.71 10.60 -0.71
CA TYR A 282 15.07 10.09 -0.51
C TYR A 282 16.04 10.77 -1.45
N TYR A 283 16.95 11.55 -0.88
CA TYR A 283 17.98 12.27 -1.62
C TYR A 283 19.27 12.31 -0.81
N GLY A 284 20.42 12.37 -1.49
CA GLY A 284 21.71 12.51 -0.82
C GLY A 284 22.03 11.40 0.20
N ASP A 285 21.57 10.17 -0.04
CA ASP A 285 21.74 9.00 0.83
C ASP A 285 21.06 9.11 2.22
N HIS A 286 20.02 9.94 2.32
CA HIS A 286 19.19 10.04 3.51
C HIS A 286 17.73 10.24 3.16
N TRP A 287 16.88 10.08 4.17
CA TRP A 287 15.47 10.39 4.09
C TRP A 287 15.19 11.77 4.62
N ASP A 288 14.46 12.54 3.83
CA ASP A 288 13.91 13.84 4.21
C ASP A 288 12.40 13.73 4.39
N ALA A 289 11.89 14.39 5.42
CA ALA A 289 10.47 14.60 5.61
C ALA A 289 10.16 16.09 5.68
N THR A 290 9.05 16.50 5.05
CA THR A 290 8.51 17.85 5.23
C THR A 290 7.08 17.77 5.75
N VAL A 291 6.68 18.71 6.61
CA VAL A 291 5.29 18.78 7.09
C VAL A 291 4.95 20.20 7.53
N ASP A 292 3.72 20.62 7.23
CA ASP A 292 3.18 21.91 7.60
C ASP A 292 2.46 21.86 8.94
N THR A 293 2.69 22.91 9.73
CA THR A 293 2.15 23.05 11.07
C THR A 293 1.73 24.48 11.33
N VAL A 294 0.85 24.67 12.32
CA VAL A 294 0.64 25.96 13.00
C VAL A 294 0.98 25.76 14.46
N ILE A 295 2.04 26.40 14.93
CA ILE A 295 2.55 26.26 16.30
C ILE A 295 2.13 27.44 17.17
N SER A 296 1.89 27.19 18.45
CA SER A 296 1.45 28.20 19.41
C SER A 296 2.41 28.29 20.60
N TYR A 297 2.83 29.51 20.94
CA TYR A 297 3.69 29.78 22.09
C TYR A 297 3.12 30.89 22.95
N LYS A 298 3.21 30.70 24.27
CA LYS A 298 3.14 31.80 25.22
C LYS A 298 4.53 32.39 25.35
N TYR A 299 4.68 33.66 25.06
CA TYR A 299 5.97 34.34 25.12
C TYR A 299 5.81 35.71 25.75
N GLY A 300 6.77 36.11 26.58
CA GLY A 300 6.74 37.44 27.16
C GLY A 300 8.11 37.89 27.63
N TYR A 301 8.25 39.20 27.80
CA TYR A 301 9.49 39.81 28.25
C TYR A 301 9.24 40.98 29.17
N GLN A 302 10.21 41.26 30.03
CA GLN A 302 10.20 42.40 30.94
C GLN A 302 11.45 43.25 30.67
N LEU A 303 11.30 44.56 30.59
CA LEU A 303 12.42 45.48 30.40
C LEU A 303 12.94 45.97 31.76
N LYS A 304 14.22 46.29 31.87
CA LYS A 304 14.77 46.87 33.11
C LYS A 304 14.14 48.21 33.48
N LYS A 305 13.70 48.97 32.47
CA LYS A 305 13.05 50.28 32.64
C LYS A 305 11.55 50.17 32.96
N ASP A 306 10.93 49.04 32.66
CA ASP A 306 9.50 48.81 32.86
C ASP A 306 9.28 47.48 33.59
N LYS A 307 8.77 47.56 34.81
CA LYS A 307 8.57 46.39 35.66
C LYS A 307 7.38 45.52 35.24
N GLN A 308 6.62 45.93 34.23
CA GLN A 308 5.51 45.12 33.71
C GLN A 308 6.00 44.08 32.71
N MET A 309 5.40 42.89 32.79
CA MET A 309 5.61 41.83 31.81
C MET A 309 4.81 42.16 30.55
N GLN A 310 5.48 42.24 29.41
CA GLN A 310 4.87 42.45 28.11
C GLN A 310 4.53 41.10 27.49
N ASP A 311 3.28 40.94 27.05
CA ASP A 311 2.83 39.74 26.33
C ASP A 311 3.20 39.86 24.85
N ALA A 312 3.92 38.87 24.35
CA ALA A 312 4.30 38.73 22.96
C ALA A 312 4.06 37.29 22.49
N SER A 313 3.04 36.64 23.08
CA SER A 313 2.57 35.32 22.67
C SER A 313 2.19 35.33 21.19
N TYR A 314 2.49 34.24 20.50
CA TYR A 314 2.36 34.18 19.06
C TYR A 314 1.91 32.81 18.58
N GLN A 315 1.32 32.83 17.40
CA GLN A 315 1.09 31.66 16.57
C GLN A 315 1.77 31.88 15.23
N ARG A 316 2.33 30.83 14.66
CA ARG A 316 2.93 30.90 13.32
C ARG A 316 2.77 29.61 12.55
N GLY A 317 2.51 29.76 11.26
CA GLY A 317 2.57 28.66 10.30
C GLY A 317 4.02 28.36 9.93
N VAL A 318 4.41 27.09 10.04
CA VAL A 318 5.78 26.62 9.82
C VAL A 318 5.80 25.31 9.03
N SER A 319 6.59 25.28 7.96
CA SER A 319 6.99 24.05 7.27
C SER A 319 8.26 23.51 7.92
N TYR A 320 8.18 22.36 8.58
CA TYR A 320 9.34 21.67 9.13
C TYR A 320 10.02 20.82 8.07
N ARG A 321 11.35 20.74 8.13
CA ARG A 321 12.19 19.78 7.42
C ARG A 321 12.91 18.91 8.43
N LEU A 322 12.90 17.60 8.21
CA LEU A 322 13.55 16.62 9.06
C LEU A 322 14.40 15.70 8.20
N ILE A 323 15.52 15.26 8.74
CA ILE A 323 16.38 14.23 8.15
C ILE A 323 16.37 13.01 9.08
N TYR A 324 16.28 11.81 8.50
CA TYR A 324 16.41 10.57 9.27
C TYR A 324 17.88 10.24 9.54
N ASP A 325 18.26 10.24 10.80
CA ASP A 325 19.56 9.72 11.26
C ASP A 325 19.48 8.19 11.30
N ARG A 326 20.24 7.54 10.40
CA ARG A 326 20.29 6.07 10.28
C ARG A 326 21.00 5.39 11.45
N ASP A 327 22.01 6.03 12.02
CA ASP A 327 22.80 5.46 13.11
C ASP A 327 22.00 5.48 14.41
N GLN A 328 21.31 6.59 14.67
CA GLN A 328 20.46 6.78 15.85
C GLN A 328 19.02 6.30 15.64
N LYS A 329 18.66 5.97 14.39
CA LYS A 329 17.33 5.50 13.96
C LYS A 329 16.20 6.45 14.35
N GLN A 330 16.43 7.74 14.18
CA GLN A 330 15.48 8.78 14.58
C GLN A 330 15.47 9.95 13.61
N TRP A 331 14.32 10.62 13.52
CA TRP A 331 14.20 11.87 12.79
C TRP A 331 14.86 13.01 13.58
N LEU A 332 15.54 13.91 12.89
CA LEU A 332 16.12 15.13 13.45
C LEU A 332 15.59 16.34 12.67
N VAL A 333 15.21 17.41 13.35
CA VAL A 333 14.84 18.67 12.69
C VAL A 333 16.09 19.26 12.02
N SER A 334 16.05 19.36 10.69
CA SER A 334 17.14 19.91 9.88
C SER A 334 16.87 21.35 9.45
N GLY A 335 15.62 21.79 9.53
CA GLY A 335 15.28 23.18 9.35
C GLY A 335 13.78 23.44 9.44
N PHE A 336 13.42 24.70 9.30
CA PHE A 336 12.04 25.12 9.10
C PHE A 336 11.98 26.43 8.32
N SER A 337 10.82 26.75 7.77
CA SER A 337 10.52 28.04 7.15
C SER A 337 9.11 28.48 7.51
N ASP A 338 8.90 29.79 7.67
CA ASP A 338 7.56 30.35 7.80
C ASP A 338 6.78 30.07 6.50
N ASN A 339 5.59 29.50 6.63
CA ASN A 339 4.71 29.22 5.49
C ASN A 339 3.48 30.15 5.45
N TYR A 340 3.41 31.10 6.39
CA TYR A 340 2.35 32.10 6.53
C TYR A 340 0.94 31.54 6.70
N ILE A 341 0.81 30.24 7.00
CA ILE A 341 -0.48 29.63 7.32
C ILE A 341 -0.95 30.16 8.68
N THR A 342 -2.17 30.70 8.72
CA THR A 342 -2.83 31.14 9.95
C THR A 342 -3.68 30.03 10.56
N GLU A 343 -4.11 30.21 11.82
CA GLU A 343 -5.05 29.28 12.46
C GLU A 343 -6.37 29.16 11.68
N ASP A 344 -6.88 30.27 11.15
CA ASP A 344 -8.08 30.29 10.30
C ASP A 344 -7.87 29.45 9.03
N MET A 345 -6.74 29.58 8.35
CA MET A 345 -6.44 28.74 7.17
C MET A 345 -6.28 27.27 7.55
N ALA A 346 -5.67 26.97 8.69
CA ALA A 346 -5.56 25.60 9.21
C ALA A 346 -6.90 25.02 9.67
N SER A 347 -7.96 25.82 9.80
CA SER A 347 -9.31 25.33 10.08
C SER A 347 -9.89 24.52 8.92
N ASP A 348 -9.45 24.80 7.68
CA ASP A 348 -9.90 24.13 6.45
C ASP A 348 -9.15 22.83 6.11
N TRP A 349 -8.14 22.45 6.91
CA TRP A 349 -7.38 21.22 6.71
C TRP A 349 -8.24 19.97 6.88
N LYS A 350 -8.30 19.15 5.83
CA LYS A 350 -9.13 17.93 5.79
C LYS A 350 -8.69 16.88 6.81
N LYS A 351 -7.38 16.69 6.98
CA LYS A 351 -6.80 15.78 7.97
C LYS A 351 -5.90 16.55 8.93
N LYS A 352 -6.53 17.35 9.80
CA LYS A 352 -5.83 18.04 10.88
C LYS A 352 -5.62 17.15 12.08
N LYS A 353 -4.40 17.16 12.64
CA LYS A 353 -4.13 16.63 13.97
C LYS A 353 -3.79 17.78 14.91
N GLU A 354 -4.47 17.82 16.06
CA GLU A 354 -4.21 18.79 17.12
C GLU A 354 -3.38 18.13 18.23
N ILE A 355 -2.34 18.83 18.66
CA ILE A 355 -1.53 18.46 19.82
C ILE A 355 -1.58 19.63 20.79
N LYS A 356 -2.05 19.37 22.01
CA LYS A 356 -2.08 20.33 23.09
C LYS A 356 -1.06 19.94 24.14
N ASN A 357 -0.38 20.93 24.67
CA ASN A 357 0.35 20.80 25.93
C ASN A 357 -0.59 21.27 27.05
N PRO A 358 -1.26 20.37 27.80
CA PRO A 358 -2.24 20.76 28.80
C PRO A 358 -1.61 21.48 29.99
N ASP A 359 -0.33 21.21 30.27
CA ASP A 359 0.43 21.79 31.37
C ASP A 359 1.72 22.44 30.84
N PRO A 360 1.63 23.58 30.12
CA PRO A 360 2.80 24.24 29.55
C PRO A 360 3.79 24.67 30.62
N VAL A 361 5.01 24.13 30.56
CA VAL A 361 6.09 24.52 31.47
C VAL A 361 6.62 25.88 31.06
N ILE A 362 6.43 26.89 31.90
CA ILE A 362 6.97 28.23 31.67
C ILE A 362 8.45 28.24 32.00
N GLN A 363 9.27 28.27 30.95
CA GLN A 363 10.71 28.48 31.07
C GLN A 363 11.00 29.96 31.28
N THR A 364 12.08 30.28 32.00
CA THR A 364 12.40 31.66 32.37
C THR A 364 13.90 31.93 32.32
N TRP A 365 14.30 32.97 31.58
CA TRP A 365 15.60 33.60 31.70
C TRP A 365 15.48 34.88 32.54
N SER A 366 16.49 35.22 33.34
CA SER A 366 16.52 36.45 34.16
C SER A 366 17.92 37.07 34.19
N ALA A 367 18.00 38.40 34.12
CA ALA A 367 19.27 39.13 34.05
C ALA A 367 20.18 38.93 35.28
N ASN A 368 19.60 38.61 36.45
CA ASN A 368 20.32 38.36 37.70
C ASN A 368 20.56 36.86 37.96
N GLY A 369 20.04 35.98 37.09
CA GLY A 369 20.29 34.54 37.15
C GLY A 369 21.66 34.24 36.55
N GLY A 370 22.72 34.42 37.34
CA GLY A 370 24.07 34.13 36.90
C GLY A 370 24.19 32.67 36.45
N THR A 371 24.70 32.45 35.24
CA THR A 371 25.54 31.28 34.97
C THR A 371 26.76 31.43 35.86
N HIS A 372 26.74 30.78 37.03
CA HIS A 372 27.99 30.48 37.72
C HIS A 372 28.80 29.61 36.76
N LEU A 373 29.86 30.21 36.18
CA LEU A 373 30.92 29.53 35.46
C LEU A 373 31.66 28.56 36.38
#